data_AF-A0A6M3Y2R1-F1
#
_entry.id   AF-A0A6M3Y2R1-F1
#
_cell.length_a   1.000
_cell.length_b   1.000
_cell.length_c   1.000
_cell.angle_alpha   90.00
_cell.angle_beta   90.00
_cell.angle_gamma   90.00
#
_symmetry.space_group_name_H-M   'P 1'
#
loop_
_entity.id
_entity.type
_entity.pdbx_description
1 polymer ?
#
loop_
_entity_poly.entity_id
_entity_poly.type
_entity_poly.pdbx_seq_one_letter_code
_entity_poly.pdbx_strand_id
1 'polypeptide(L)'
;MKNGASPYQEDQYEVGKEYSANEFDSNEANLCGNGLNVATLTWCLKDSFRADEFIEVEFLAGDIVAIPYATDGKFRVKKLKVLQQINRKEAINLLREAIGTKKEATN
;
A
#
# COMPACT_ATOMS: atom_id res chain seq x y z
N MET A 1 -10.65 6.14 -7.65
CA MET A 1 -10.41 7.18 -6.62
C MET A 1 -9.36 8.12 -7.15
N LYS A 2 -9.48 9.43 -6.84
CA LYS A 2 -8.60 10.48 -7.36
C LYS A 2 -7.90 11.21 -6.23
N ASN A 3 -6.76 11.81 -6.51
CA ASN A 3 -5.91 12.56 -5.59
C ASN A 3 -5.44 11.77 -4.35
N GLY A 4 -5.15 10.47 -4.50
CA GLY A 4 -4.62 9.66 -3.39
C GLY A 4 -5.61 9.43 -2.26
N ALA A 5 -6.92 9.56 -2.50
CA ALA A 5 -7.94 9.36 -1.47
C ALA A 5 -8.08 7.88 -1.05
N SER A 6 -8.25 7.66 0.25
CA SER A 6 -8.62 6.36 0.82
C SER A 6 -10.03 5.92 0.39
N PRO A 7 -10.29 4.61 0.21
CA PRO A 7 -11.62 4.11 -0.11
C PRO A 7 -12.65 4.26 1.01
N TYR A 8 -12.21 4.53 2.23
CA TYR A 8 -13.07 4.59 3.42
C TYR A 8 -13.01 5.92 4.17
N GLN A 9 -12.05 6.79 3.83
CA GLN A 9 -11.83 8.08 4.48
C GLN A 9 -11.52 9.12 3.40
N GLU A 10 -11.98 10.37 3.61
CA GLU A 10 -11.70 11.49 2.71
C GLU A 10 -10.24 11.99 2.78
N ASP A 11 -9.41 11.35 3.61
CA ASP A 11 -8.01 11.73 3.80
C ASP A 11 -7.22 11.59 2.49
N GLN A 12 -6.60 12.70 2.09
CA GLN A 12 -5.71 12.78 0.94
C GLN A 12 -4.25 12.61 1.39
N TYR A 13 -3.55 11.70 0.73
CA TYR A 13 -2.12 11.47 0.94
C TYR A 13 -1.30 12.37 -0.01
N GLU A 14 -0.44 13.19 0.56
CA GLU A 14 0.41 14.13 -0.18
C GLU A 14 1.84 13.61 -0.28
N VAL A 15 2.41 13.70 -1.49
CA VAL A 15 3.80 13.31 -1.76
C VAL A 15 4.78 14.07 -0.86
N GLY A 16 5.71 13.34 -0.26
CA GLY A 16 6.73 13.85 0.65
C GLY A 16 6.28 14.00 2.11
N LYS A 17 4.98 13.85 2.42
CA LYS A 17 4.48 13.94 3.79
C LYS A 17 4.55 12.61 4.55
N GLU A 18 4.75 12.73 5.86
CA GLU A 18 4.64 11.62 6.82
C GLU A 18 3.24 11.61 7.44
N TYR A 19 2.70 10.40 7.63
CA TYR A 19 1.41 10.17 8.26
C TYR A 19 1.59 9.19 9.41
N SER A 20 0.92 9.46 10.53
CA SER A 20 0.92 8.59 11.72
C SER A 20 -0.51 8.31 12.16
N ALA A 21 -0.83 7.05 12.45
CA ALA A 21 -2.12 6.66 12.98
C ALA A 21 -2.14 6.83 14.50
N ASN A 22 -3.12 7.60 15.00
CA ASN A 22 -3.37 7.75 16.45
C ASN A 22 -4.01 6.50 17.05
N GLU A 23 -4.80 5.78 16.25
CA GLU A 23 -5.42 4.51 16.62
C GLU A 23 -5.04 3.44 15.61
N PHE A 24 -4.61 2.27 16.11
CA PHE A 24 -4.27 1.13 15.28
C PHE A 24 -4.68 -0.16 15.98
N ASP A 25 -5.08 -1.14 15.17
CA ASP A 25 -5.48 -2.46 15.64
C ASP A 25 -4.33 -3.45 15.38
N SER A 26 -3.85 -4.12 16.43
CA SER A 26 -2.80 -5.14 16.36
C SER A 26 -3.33 -6.57 16.22
N ASN A 27 -4.65 -6.76 16.18
CA ASN A 27 -5.26 -8.08 16.01
C ASN A 27 -5.19 -8.53 14.55
N GLU A 28 -4.36 -9.54 14.26
CA GLU A 28 -4.17 -10.12 12.93
C GLU A 28 -5.43 -10.81 12.36
N ALA A 29 -6.39 -11.20 13.22
CA ALA A 29 -7.67 -11.75 12.77
C ALA A 29 -8.60 -10.68 12.16
N ASN A 30 -8.37 -9.40 12.46
CA ASN A 30 -9.16 -8.29 11.92
C ASN A 30 -8.57 -7.83 10.58
N LEU A 31 -9.18 -8.26 9.48
CA LEU A 31 -8.67 -8.00 8.12
C LEU A 31 -8.67 -6.52 7.71
N CYS A 32 -9.57 -5.73 8.30
CA CYS A 32 -9.75 -4.29 8.03
C CYS A 32 -9.79 -3.48 9.33
N GLY A 33 -8.89 -3.77 10.27
CA GLY A 33 -8.76 -2.99 11.51
C GLY A 33 -8.19 -1.59 11.30
N ASN A 34 -8.31 -0.75 12.32
CA ASN A 34 -7.81 0.63 12.33
C ASN A 34 -6.28 0.68 12.09
N GLY A 35 -5.83 1.76 11.48
CA GLY A 35 -4.43 2.02 11.13
C GLY A 35 -4.21 2.27 9.63
N LEU A 36 -2.96 2.52 9.25
CA LEU A 36 -2.59 2.77 7.85
C LEU A 36 -2.42 1.41 7.16
N ASN A 37 -3.40 1.04 6.35
CA ASN A 37 -3.41 -0.20 5.60
C ASN A 37 -2.61 -0.01 4.30
N VAL A 38 -1.54 -0.79 4.16
CA VAL A 38 -0.67 -0.77 2.99
C VAL A 38 -0.57 -2.17 2.42
N ALA A 39 -0.25 -2.30 1.14
CA ALA A 39 -0.06 -3.60 0.52
C ALA A 39 0.91 -3.54 -0.65
N THR A 40 1.37 -4.71 -1.08
CA THR A 40 2.14 -4.84 -2.32
C THR A 40 1.34 -4.33 -3.52
N LEU A 41 2.04 -3.83 -4.55
CA LEU A 41 1.40 -3.34 -5.77
C LEU A 41 0.54 -4.42 -6.46
N THR A 42 0.99 -5.68 -6.44
CA THR A 42 0.24 -6.83 -6.94
C THR A 42 -1.10 -7.00 -6.21
N TRP A 43 -1.09 -6.91 -4.88
CA TRP A 43 -2.31 -6.99 -4.07
C TRP A 43 -3.25 -5.83 -4.40
N CYS A 44 -2.74 -4.59 -4.43
CA CYS A 44 -3.53 -3.40 -4.73
C CYS A 44 -4.21 -3.48 -6.10
N LEU A 45 -3.49 -3.93 -7.14
CA LEU A 45 -4.06 -4.05 -8.49
C LEU A 45 -5.13 -5.14 -8.60
N LYS A 46 -5.00 -6.22 -7.82
CA LYS A 46 -5.93 -7.35 -7.79
C LYS A 46 -7.20 -7.04 -7.00
N ASP A 47 -7.04 -6.51 -5.79
CA ASP A 47 -8.15 -6.32 -4.85
C ASP A 47 -8.86 -4.97 -5.05
N SER A 48 -8.10 -3.91 -5.34
CA SER A 48 -8.65 -2.57 -5.63
C SER A 48 -8.85 -2.34 -7.13
N PHE A 49 -9.66 -3.19 -7.77
CA PHE A 49 -9.88 -3.15 -9.23
C PHE A 49 -10.49 -1.83 -9.76
N ARG A 50 -11.12 -1.04 -8.87
CA ARG A 50 -11.71 0.29 -9.19
C ARG A 50 -10.79 1.47 -8.84
N ALA A 51 -9.59 1.21 -8.33
CA ALA A 51 -8.62 2.27 -8.06
C ALA A 51 -7.91 2.68 -9.37
N ASP A 52 -7.94 3.98 -9.63
CA ASP A 52 -7.27 4.62 -10.77
C ASP A 52 -5.89 5.20 -10.38
N GLU A 53 -5.65 5.29 -9.08
CA GLU A 53 -4.46 5.89 -8.49
C GLU A 53 -3.98 5.06 -7.31
N PHE A 54 -2.67 5.10 -7.09
CA PHE A 54 -1.96 4.39 -6.04
C PHE A 54 -0.90 5.32 -5.48
N ILE A 55 -0.56 5.13 -4.21
CA ILE A 55 0.57 5.79 -3.58
C ILE A 55 1.64 4.75 -3.26
N GLU A 56 2.89 5.11 -3.52
CA GLU A 56 4.04 4.38 -3.01
C GLU A 56 4.47 5.03 -1.70
N VAL A 57 4.80 4.20 -0.73
CA VAL A 57 5.12 4.65 0.63
C VAL A 57 6.38 3.98 1.15
N GLU A 58 7.14 4.69 1.96
CA GLU A 58 8.20 4.14 2.81
C GLU A 58 7.75 4.08 4.27
N PHE A 59 8.24 3.08 4.99
CA PHE A 59 7.98 2.88 6.42
C PHE A 59 9.14 2.10 7.04
N LEU A 60 9.30 2.17 8.36
CA LEU A 60 10.29 1.37 9.08
C LEU A 60 9.68 0.03 9.50
N ALA A 61 10.51 -1.01 9.61
CA ALA A 61 10.05 -2.32 10.10
C ALA A 61 9.42 -2.23 11.50
N GLY A 62 9.92 -1.34 12.37
CA GLY A 62 9.37 -1.08 13.70
C GLY A 62 8.01 -0.34 13.71
N ASP A 63 7.53 0.10 12.54
CA ASP A 63 6.23 0.71 12.36
C ASP A 63 5.14 -0.28 11.96
N ILE A 64 5.48 -1.54 11.69
CA ILE A 64 4.51 -2.61 11.41
C ILE A 64 3.74 -2.95 12.69
N VAL A 65 2.42 -2.92 12.61
CA VAL A 65 1.50 -3.17 13.73
C VAL A 65 0.90 -4.57 13.65
N ALA A 66 0.50 -5.00 12.44
CA ALA A 66 -0.10 -6.31 12.23
C ALA A 66 0.03 -6.73 10.76
N ILE A 67 0.17 -8.04 10.53
CA ILE A 67 0.06 -8.67 9.21
C ILE A 67 -1.19 -9.55 9.26
N PRO A 68 -2.34 -9.09 8.73
CA PRO A 68 -3.58 -9.86 8.85
C PRO A 68 -3.49 -11.22 8.16
N TYR A 69 -4.16 -12.23 8.74
CA TYR A 69 -4.11 -13.59 8.22
C TYR A 69 -4.67 -13.71 6.80
N ALA A 70 -4.12 -14.66 6.05
CA ALA A 70 -4.52 -14.96 4.68
C ALA A 70 -4.48 -13.74 3.73
N THR A 71 -3.64 -12.75 4.04
CA THR A 71 -3.39 -11.63 3.13
C THR A 71 -2.09 -11.86 2.37
N ASP A 72 -2.16 -11.79 1.04
CA ASP A 72 -1.00 -11.92 0.16
C ASP A 72 -0.32 -10.55 -0.03
N GLY A 73 0.31 -10.07 1.04
CA GLY A 73 1.11 -8.84 1.04
C GLY A 73 0.38 -7.58 1.49
N LYS A 74 -0.74 -7.68 2.23
CA LYS A 74 -1.35 -6.55 2.97
C LYS A 74 -0.86 -6.55 4.41
N PHE A 75 -0.60 -5.37 4.97
CA PHE A 75 -0.24 -5.21 6.38
C PHE A 75 -0.64 -3.83 6.88
N ARG A 76 -0.57 -3.64 8.20
CA ARG A 76 -0.89 -2.38 8.87
C ARG A 76 0.37 -1.78 9.46
N VAL A 77 0.53 -0.47 9.26
CA VAL A 77 1.60 0.32 9.87
C VAL A 77 1.02 1.46 10.70
N LYS A 78 1.76 1.88 11.74
CA LYS A 78 1.43 3.06 12.55
C LYS A 78 1.98 4.35 11.95
N LYS A 79 3.00 4.26 11.10
CA LYS A 79 3.65 5.40 10.45
C LYS A 79 4.13 5.04 9.04
N LEU A 80 3.96 5.97 8.11
CA LEU A 80 4.52 5.88 6.75
C LEU A 80 4.82 7.28 6.21
N LYS A 81 5.58 7.34 5.11
CA LYS A 81 5.77 8.54 4.30
C LYS A 81 5.42 8.24 2.86
N VAL A 82 4.75 9.18 2.20
CA VAL A 82 4.36 9.05 0.79
C VAL A 82 5.54 9.43 -0.08
N LEU A 83 5.98 8.52 -0.94
CA LEU A 83 7.10 8.73 -1.87
C LEU A 83 6.64 9.30 -3.20
N GLN A 84 5.58 8.73 -3.76
CA GLN A 84 5.02 9.14 -5.04
C GLN A 84 3.57 8.71 -5.17
N GLN A 85 2.88 9.36 -6.11
CA GLN A 85 1.53 9.01 -6.52
C GLN A 85 1.60 8.61 -7.99
N ILE A 86 1.02 7.46 -8.32
CA ILE A 86 1.04 6.88 -9.65
C ILE A 86 -0.39 6.51 -10.08
N ASN A 87 -0.66 6.63 -11.38
CA ASN A 87 -1.91 6.14 -11.95
C ASN A 87 -1.85 4.63 -12.23
N ARG A 88 -3.01 4.04 -12.55
CA ARG A 88 -3.12 2.61 -12.85
C ARG A 88 -2.22 2.14 -14.01
N LYS A 89 -2.00 2.97 -15.03
CA LYS A 89 -1.14 2.62 -16.17
C LYS A 89 0.32 2.53 -15.73
N GLU A 90 0.79 3.51 -14.96
CA GLU A 90 2.13 3.52 -14.37
C GLU A 90 2.33 2.33 -13.44
N ALA A 91 1.36 2.04 -12.56
CA ALA A 91 1.37 0.87 -11.69
C ALA A 91 1.53 -0.45 -12.46
N ILE A 92 0.79 -0.64 -13.56
CA ILE A 92 0.89 -1.83 -14.41
C ILE A 92 2.27 -1.92 -15.08
N ASN A 93 2.84 -0.80 -15.53
CA ASN A 93 4.16 -0.77 -16.14
C ASN A 93 5.26 -1.13 -15.13
N LEU A 94 5.24 -0.53 -13.94
CA LEU A 94 6.17 -0.86 -12.85
C LEU A 94 6.12 -2.34 -12.48
N LEU A 95 4.91 -2.91 -12.40
CA LEU A 95 4.75 -4.34 -12.11
C LEU A 95 5.35 -5.22 -13.23
N ARG A 96 5.14 -4.84 -14.50
CA ARG A 96 5.72 -5.56 -15.65
C ARG A 96 7.24 -5.50 -15.66
N GLU A 97 7.80 -4.31 -15.40
CA GLU A 97 9.25 -4.10 -15.29
C GLU A 97 9.82 -4.98 -14.18
N ALA A 98 9.25 -4.94 -12.97
CA ALA A 98 9.71 -5.76 -11.85
C ALA A 98 9.65 -7.28 -12.13
N ILE A 99 8.64 -7.75 -12.88
CA ILE A 99 8.53 -9.16 -13.30
C ILE A 99 9.54 -9.48 -14.42
N GLY A 100 9.76 -8.56 -15.35
CA GLY A 100 10.72 -8.68 -16.45
C GLY A 100 12.17 -8.77 -15.94
N THR A 101 12.57 -7.88 -15.05
CA THR A 101 13.90 -7.88 -14.42
C THR A 101 14.17 -9.16 -13.63
N LYS A 102 13.13 -9.74 -13.00
CA LYS A 102 13.24 -11.03 -12.30
C LYS A 102 13.58 -12.20 -13.23
N LYS A 103 13.16 -12.17 -14.50
CA LYS A 103 13.48 -13.23 -15.47
C LYS A 103 14.92 -13.16 -15.97
N GLU A 104 15.52 -11.97 -16.00
CA GLU A 104 16.92 -11.78 -16.43
C GLU A 104 17.91 -12.15 -15.31
N ALA A 105 17.52 -11.96 -14.04
CA ALA A 105 18.36 -12.28 -12.88
C ALA A 105 18.39 -13.78 -12.49
N THR A 106 17.63 -14.65 -13.19
CA THR A 106 17.59 -16.11 -12.94
C THR A 106 18.25 -16.96 -14.03
N ASN A 107 18.97 -16.34 -14.97
CA ASN A 107 19.75 -17.04 -16.01
C ASN A 107 21.24 -17.11 -15.67
#